data_AF-A0A3N1YFE9-F1
#
_entry.id   AF-A0A3N1YFE9-F1
#
_cell.length_a   1.000
_cell.length_b   1.000
_cell.length_c   1.000
_cell.angle_alpha   90.00
_cell.angle_beta   90.00
_cell.angle_gamma   90.00
#
_symmetry.space_group_name_H-M   'P 1'
#
loop_
_entity.id
_entity.type
_entity.pdbx_description
1 polymer ?
#
loop_
_entity_poly.entity_id
_entity_poly.type
_entity_poly.pdbx_seq_one_letter_code
_entity_poly.pdbx_strand_id
1 'polypeptide(L)'
;MITVALARTLRDAGLRWHPETGDRFVIDKPEVDEDVYTVSEMTVERHDSPTGTILGFNGTTEWALDSVTASESLWLPREDQLRELLGPSFIGLTRVSVSGRVVYTVTATIGGTDRSFASETPAIAYGQALQAYIAAALS
;
A
#
# COMPACT_ATOMS: atom_id res chain seq x y z
N MET A 1 6.45 1.25 -4.51
CA MET A 1 5.38 1.76 -3.64
C MET A 1 4.61 2.82 -4.41
N ILE A 2 3.33 3.01 -4.13
CA ILE A 2 2.59 4.14 -4.71
C ILE A 2 3.02 5.46 -4.06
N THR A 3 2.76 6.58 -4.73
CA THR A 3 2.96 7.91 -4.14
C THR A 3 1.81 8.26 -3.20
N VAL A 4 2.07 9.17 -2.25
CA VAL A 4 1.03 9.76 -1.38
C VAL A 4 -0.10 10.37 -2.21
N ALA A 5 0.22 11.09 -3.30
CA ALA A 5 -0.79 11.67 -4.19
C ALA A 5 -1.70 10.60 -4.83
N LEU A 6 -1.14 9.47 -5.27
CA LEU A 6 -1.93 8.37 -5.84
C LEU A 6 -2.77 7.68 -4.76
N ALA A 7 -2.23 7.51 -3.56
CA ALA A 7 -2.98 6.98 -2.42
C ALA A 7 -4.19 7.84 -2.06
N ARG A 8 -4.02 9.18 -2.01
CA ARG A 8 -5.14 10.13 -1.81
C ARG A 8 -6.18 9.97 -2.90
N THR A 9 -5.74 9.94 -4.15
CA THR A 9 -6.62 9.76 -5.31
C THR A 9 -7.43 8.47 -5.23
N LEU A 10 -6.83 7.36 -4.79
CA LEU A 10 -7.53 6.08 -4.59
C LEU A 10 -8.56 6.16 -3.45
N ARG A 11 -8.19 6.75 -2.31
CA ARG A 11 -9.12 6.98 -1.18
C ARG A 11 -10.32 7.82 -1.61
N ASP A 12 -10.05 8.92 -2.30
CA ASP A 12 -11.06 9.88 -2.77
C ASP A 12 -11.94 9.27 -3.86
N ALA A 13 -11.39 8.37 -4.68
CA ALA A 13 -12.17 7.56 -5.63
C ALA A 13 -13.10 6.55 -4.94
N GLY A 14 -12.94 6.30 -3.63
CA GLY A 14 -13.81 5.44 -2.85
C GLY A 14 -13.16 4.17 -2.31
N LEU A 15 -11.86 3.97 -2.49
CA LEU A 15 -11.16 2.80 -1.93
C LEU A 15 -11.29 2.82 -0.39
N ARG A 16 -11.89 1.75 0.16
CA ARG A 16 -11.97 1.51 1.60
C ARG A 16 -10.92 0.48 2.00
N TRP A 17 -10.21 0.75 3.08
CA TRP A 17 -9.10 -0.07 3.52
C TRP A 17 -9.40 -0.69 4.89
N HIS A 18 -9.14 -1.98 5.03
CA HIS A 18 -9.23 -2.71 6.28
C HIS A 18 -7.80 -3.12 6.66
N PRO A 19 -7.21 -2.53 7.71
CA PRO A 19 -5.79 -2.70 8.00
C PRO A 19 -5.43 -4.14 8.39
N GLU A 20 -4.36 -4.66 7.83
CA GLU A 20 -3.76 -5.95 8.13
C GLU A 20 -2.26 -5.84 8.39
N THR A 21 -1.67 -6.88 9.00
CA THR A 21 -0.22 -6.98 9.20
C THR A 21 0.53 -6.83 7.89
N GLY A 22 1.56 -5.98 7.89
CA GLY A 22 2.38 -5.65 6.74
C GLY A 22 1.86 -4.48 5.90
N ASP A 23 0.68 -3.94 6.23
CA ASP A 23 0.17 -2.73 5.57
C ASP A 23 1.02 -1.52 5.89
N ARG A 24 1.11 -0.61 4.91
CA ARG A 24 1.89 0.61 5.04
C ARG A 24 0.96 1.81 5.00
N PHE A 25 1.29 2.84 5.77
CA PHE A 25 0.55 4.09 5.78
C PHE A 25 1.44 5.27 6.12
N VAL A 26 0.97 6.46 5.80
CA VAL A 26 1.47 7.72 6.37
C VAL A 26 0.39 8.34 7.23
N ILE A 27 0.77 9.17 8.18
CA ILE A 27 -0.19 9.94 8.99
C ILE A 27 -0.63 11.15 8.16
N ASP A 28 -1.93 11.26 7.90
CA ASP A 28 -2.47 12.31 7.04
C ASP A 28 -2.76 13.60 7.82
N LYS A 29 -1.71 14.21 8.37
CA LYS A 29 -1.78 15.47 9.13
C LYS A 29 -0.71 16.47 8.65
N PRO A 30 -1.04 17.75 8.44
CA PRO A 30 -0.07 18.77 8.00
C PRO A 30 1.15 18.92 8.91
N GLU A 31 1.00 18.64 10.21
CA GLU A 31 2.02 18.84 11.23
C GLU A 31 2.94 17.61 11.43
N VAL A 32 2.72 16.52 10.68
CA VAL A 32 3.45 15.26 10.80
C VAL A 32 4.28 15.02 9.55
N ASP A 33 5.54 14.61 9.73
CA ASP A 33 6.41 14.23 8.62
C ASP A 33 5.79 13.05 7.83
N GLU A 34 6.03 13.01 6.52
CA GLU A 34 5.49 11.95 5.63
C GLU A 34 6.22 10.60 5.77
N ASP A 35 6.59 10.25 7.00
CA ASP A 35 7.20 8.97 7.33
C ASP A 35 6.25 7.82 7.06
N VAL A 36 6.80 6.73 6.52
CA VAL A 36 6.04 5.53 6.18
C VAL A 36 6.10 4.55 7.36
N TYR A 37 4.94 4.32 7.96
CA TYR A 37 4.73 3.35 9.02
C TYR A 37 4.26 2.02 8.44
N THR A 38 4.59 0.92 9.12
CA THR A 38 4.13 -0.44 8.78
C THR A 38 3.37 -1.03 9.95
N VAL A 39 2.18 -1.58 9.70
CA VAL A 39 1.43 -2.36 10.67
C VAL A 39 2.18 -3.66 10.92
N SER A 40 2.56 -3.92 12.17
CA SER A 40 3.30 -5.12 12.55
C SER A 40 2.56 -5.86 13.66
N GLU A 41 2.66 -7.18 13.66
CA GLU A 41 2.24 -7.96 14.82
C GLU A 41 3.19 -7.70 15.99
N MET A 42 2.63 -7.64 17.19
CA MET A 42 3.43 -7.57 18.41
C MET A 42 4.00 -8.96 18.71
N THR A 43 5.29 -9.16 18.42
CA THR A 43 5.97 -10.42 18.70
C THR A 43 6.67 -10.35 20.05
N VAL A 44 6.51 -11.41 20.86
CA VAL A 44 7.24 -11.60 22.11
C VAL A 44 8.52 -12.39 21.83
N GLU A 45 9.67 -11.81 22.11
CA GLU A 45 10.97 -12.45 22.01
C GLU A 45 11.47 -12.88 23.39
N ARG A 46 11.85 -14.16 23.52
CA ARG A 46 12.46 -14.69 24.73
C ARG A 46 13.98 -14.58 24.64
N HIS A 47 14.59 -13.91 25.62
CA HIS A 47 16.03 -13.84 25.79
C HIS A 47 16.44 -14.49 27.12
N ASP A 48 17.13 -15.62 27.06
CA ASP A 48 17.65 -16.28 28.27
C ASP A 48 19.00 -15.67 28.66
N SER A 49 19.12 -15.25 29.93
CA SER A 49 20.34 -14.71 30.51
C SER A 49 20.75 -15.48 31.78
N PRO A 50 22.01 -15.39 32.23
CA PRO A 50 22.47 -16.08 33.44
C PRO A 50 21.70 -15.70 34.72
N THR A 51 21.03 -14.54 34.72
CA THR A 51 20.20 -14.04 35.85
C THR A 51 18.71 -14.33 35.68
N GLY A 52 18.28 -14.91 34.55
CA GLY A 52 16.88 -15.27 34.28
C GLY A 52 16.43 -15.05 32.83
N THR A 53 15.19 -15.41 32.55
CA THR A 53 14.56 -15.22 31.24
C THR A 53 13.92 -13.84 31.14
N ILE A 54 14.33 -13.06 30.14
CA ILE A 54 13.74 -11.77 29.77
C ILE A 54 12.78 -12.01 28.60
N LEU A 55 11.57 -11.47 28.68
CA LEU A 55 10.65 -11.42 27.56
C LEU A 55 10.65 -9.99 27.01
N GLY A 56 11.19 -9.80 25.82
CA GLY A 56 11.13 -8.55 25.06
C GLY A 56 9.87 -8.52 24.20
N PHE A 57 9.27 -7.35 24.07
CA PHE A 57 8.18 -7.12 23.13
C PHE A 57 8.75 -6.25 22.00
N ASN A 58 8.62 -6.65 20.74
CA ASN A 58 8.96 -5.80 19.60
C ASN A 58 7.99 -4.61 19.57
N GLY A 59 8.37 -3.52 20.21
CA GLY A 59 7.53 -2.36 20.49
C GLY A 59 8.02 -1.63 21.73
N THR A 60 9.27 -1.16 21.71
CA THR A 60 9.85 -0.42 22.83
C THR A 60 9.09 0.89 23.06
N THR A 61 8.92 1.23 24.34
CA THR A 61 8.25 2.42 24.89
C THR A 61 9.01 3.73 24.62
N GLU A 62 9.44 3.98 23.39
CA GLU A 62 10.08 5.25 23.03
C GLU A 62 9.10 6.12 22.25
N TRP A 63 8.52 7.07 22.98
CA TRP A 63 7.68 8.18 22.49
C TRP A 63 6.46 7.71 21.70
N ALA A 64 5.52 7.11 22.44
CA ALA A 64 4.23 6.76 21.89
C ALA A 64 3.57 8.01 21.28
N LEU A 65 3.43 8.02 19.96
CA LEU A 65 2.25 8.62 19.38
C LEU A 65 1.08 7.81 19.98
N ASP A 66 0.47 8.33 21.06
CA ASP A 66 -0.38 7.53 21.97
C ASP A 66 -1.51 6.78 21.27
N SER A 67 -1.92 7.21 20.06
CA SER A 67 -2.59 6.41 19.04
C SER A 67 -2.82 7.25 17.78
N VAL A 68 -3.02 6.59 16.64
CA VAL A 68 -3.58 7.19 15.43
C VAL A 68 -4.82 6.39 15.03
N THR A 69 -5.89 7.08 14.68
CA THR A 69 -7.10 6.42 14.17
C THR A 69 -6.91 5.99 12.72
N ALA A 70 -7.56 4.92 12.29
CA ALA A 70 -7.51 4.49 10.88
C ALA A 70 -8.00 5.58 9.90
N SER A 71 -8.85 6.50 10.36
CA SER A 71 -9.29 7.69 9.60
C SER A 71 -8.20 8.75 9.42
N GLU A 72 -7.21 8.80 10.32
CA GLU A 72 -6.05 9.68 10.22
C GLU A 72 -4.89 9.03 9.47
N SER A 73 -5.05 7.78 9.02
CA SER A 73 -4.06 7.05 8.21
C SER A 73 -4.40 7.16 6.73
N LEU A 74 -3.40 7.51 5.93
CA LEU A 74 -3.44 7.33 4.48
C LEU A 74 -2.68 6.06 4.11
N TRP A 75 -3.42 5.03 3.72
CA TRP A 75 -2.88 3.74 3.34
C TRP A 75 -2.11 3.80 2.03
N LEU A 76 -0.97 3.10 1.98
CA LEU A 76 -0.09 2.95 0.82
C LEU A 76 -0.06 1.47 0.38
N PRO A 77 -1.12 0.98 -0.29
CA PRO A 77 -1.19 -0.42 -0.71
C PRO A 77 0.04 -0.88 -1.49
N ARG A 78 0.50 -2.09 -1.18
CA ARG A 78 1.59 -2.73 -1.90
C ARG A 78 1.13 -3.21 -3.27
N GLU A 79 2.10 -3.58 -4.12
CA GLU A 79 1.83 -4.03 -5.48
C GLU A 79 0.92 -5.27 -5.52
N ASP A 80 1.20 -6.26 -4.67
CA ASP A 80 0.41 -7.48 -4.50
C ASP A 80 -1.03 -7.17 -4.13
N GLN A 81 -1.24 -6.27 -3.17
CA GLN A 81 -2.58 -5.89 -2.71
C GLN A 81 -3.37 -5.11 -3.77
N LEU A 82 -2.71 -4.22 -4.52
CA LEU A 82 -3.35 -3.52 -5.64
C LEU A 82 -3.75 -4.49 -6.75
N ARG A 83 -2.93 -5.51 -7.02
CA ARG A 83 -3.25 -6.58 -7.98
C ARG A 83 -4.44 -7.40 -7.48
N GLU A 84 -4.47 -7.78 -6.21
CA GLU A 84 -5.59 -8.50 -5.62
C GLU A 84 -6.89 -7.70 -5.71
N LEU A 85 -6.84 -6.39 -5.47
CA LEU A 85 -8.00 -5.50 -5.58
C LEU A 85 -8.55 -5.35 -7.01
N LEU A 86 -7.71 -5.47 -8.04
CA LEU A 86 -8.19 -5.56 -9.42
C LEU A 86 -8.88 -6.90 -9.71
N GLY A 87 -8.53 -7.96 -8.97
CA GLY A 87 -9.18 -9.26 -9.03
C GLY A 87 -9.34 -9.78 -10.47
N PRO A 88 -10.55 -10.25 -10.86
CA PRO A 88 -10.80 -10.79 -12.20
C PRO A 88 -10.63 -9.79 -13.35
N SER A 89 -10.66 -8.48 -13.07
CA SER A 89 -10.42 -7.46 -14.10
C SER A 89 -8.94 -7.39 -14.50
N PHE A 90 -8.02 -7.91 -13.70
CA PHE A 90 -6.60 -7.92 -14.05
C PHE A 90 -6.31 -8.91 -15.18
N ILE A 91 -5.72 -8.42 -16.27
CA ILE A 91 -5.33 -9.25 -17.42
C ILE A 91 -3.85 -9.62 -17.33
N GLY A 92 -2.98 -8.66 -17.04
CA GLY A 92 -1.55 -8.94 -17.00
C GLY A 92 -0.67 -7.73 -16.76
N LEU A 93 0.57 -8.02 -16.37
CA LEU A 93 1.67 -7.07 -16.26
C LEU A 93 2.70 -7.41 -17.33
N THR A 94 2.99 -6.45 -18.20
CA THR A 94 4.10 -6.55 -19.15
C THR A 94 5.24 -5.66 -18.70
N ARG A 95 6.46 -6.18 -18.74
CA ARG A 95 7.69 -5.42 -18.48
C ARG A 95 8.45 -5.26 -19.79
N VAL A 96 8.65 -4.02 -20.23
CA VAL A 96 9.39 -3.69 -21.45
C VAL A 96 10.64 -2.91 -21.09
N SER A 97 11.78 -3.27 -21.68
CA SER A 97 13.05 -2.56 -21.51
C SER A 97 13.50 -2.03 -22.87
N VAL A 98 13.55 -0.71 -23.04
CA VAL A 98 14.01 -0.05 -24.27
C VAL A 98 15.09 0.96 -23.92
N SER A 99 16.25 0.85 -24.56
CA SER A 99 17.37 1.79 -24.39
C SER A 99 17.76 2.04 -22.93
N GLY A 100 17.73 0.98 -22.10
CA GLY A 100 18.08 1.04 -20.68
C GLY A 100 16.98 1.57 -19.74
N ARG A 101 15.82 1.96 -20.27
CA ARG A 101 14.65 2.34 -19.46
C ARG A 101 13.67 1.17 -19.37
N VAL A 102 13.16 0.93 -18.17
CA VAL A 102 12.17 -0.12 -17.90
C VAL A 102 10.81 0.52 -17.69
N VAL A 103 9.81 0.03 -18.41
CA VAL A 103 8.41 0.43 -18.28
C VAL A 103 7.58 -0.80 -17.94
N TYR A 104 6.73 -0.65 -16.94
CA TYR A 104 5.76 -1.63 -16.49
C TYR A 104 4.38 -1.22 -16.97
N THR A 105 3.70 -2.09 -17.70
CA THR A 105 2.35 -1.86 -18.22
C THR A 105 1.39 -2.86 -17.61
N VAL A 106 0.43 -2.37 -16.82
CA VAL A 106 -0.69 -3.16 -16.29
C VAL A 106 -1.88 -3.02 -17.23
N THR A 107 -2.44 -4.15 -17.64
CA THR A 107 -3.67 -4.21 -18.43
C THR A 107 -4.80 -4.79 -17.59
N ALA A 108 -5.97 -4.15 -17.63
CA ALA A 108 -7.17 -4.60 -16.93
C ALA A 108 -8.43 -4.29 -17.75
N THR A 109 -9.45 -5.15 -17.63
CA THR A 109 -10.79 -4.92 -18.19
C THR A 109 -11.58 -3.97 -17.29
N ILE A 110 -11.87 -2.78 -17.79
CA ILE A 110 -12.53 -1.69 -17.07
C ILE A 110 -13.70 -1.18 -17.92
N GLY A 111 -14.92 -1.22 -17.38
CA GLY A 111 -16.12 -0.86 -18.14
C GLY A 111 -16.33 -1.73 -19.39
N GLY A 112 -15.95 -3.01 -19.33
CA GLY A 112 -16.06 -3.96 -20.44
C GLY A 112 -15.01 -3.80 -21.55
N THR A 113 -14.01 -2.91 -21.38
CA THR A 113 -12.94 -2.70 -22.35
C THR A 113 -11.57 -2.86 -21.71
N ASP A 114 -10.62 -3.45 -22.42
CA ASP A 114 -9.25 -3.59 -21.96
C ASP A 114 -8.53 -2.24 -22.01
N ARG A 115 -7.95 -1.84 -20.89
CA ARG A 115 -7.21 -0.58 -20.74
C ARG A 115 -5.84 -0.86 -20.14
N SER A 116 -4.83 -0.13 -20.60
CA SER A 116 -3.43 -0.30 -20.17
C SER A 116 -2.88 0.98 -19.52
N PHE A 117 -2.11 0.79 -18.45
CA PHE A 117 -1.52 1.86 -17.64
C PHE A 117 -0.04 1.59 -17.50
N ALA A 118 0.80 2.56 -17.89
CA ALA A 118 2.24 2.40 -17.95
C ALA A 118 2.96 3.32 -16.95
N SER A 119 3.95 2.78 -16.25
CA SER A 119 4.78 3.54 -15.31
C SER A 119 6.17 2.93 -15.17
N GLU A 120 7.11 3.69 -14.62
CA GLU A 120 8.47 3.23 -14.29
C GLU A 120 8.48 2.24 -13.13
N THR A 121 7.40 2.19 -12.33
CA THR A 121 7.25 1.19 -11.27
C THR A 121 5.92 0.44 -11.41
N PRO A 122 5.88 -0.87 -11.12
CA PRO A 122 4.66 -1.66 -11.23
C PRO A 122 3.58 -1.17 -10.25
N ALA A 123 3.94 -0.79 -9.02
CA ALA A 123 3.00 -0.30 -8.02
C ALA A 123 2.18 0.91 -8.52
N ILE A 124 2.81 1.87 -9.23
CA ILE A 124 2.11 3.01 -9.79
C ILE A 124 1.17 2.59 -10.93
N ALA A 125 1.61 1.71 -11.82
CA ALA A 125 0.77 1.20 -12.90
C ALA A 125 -0.47 0.46 -12.37
N TYR A 126 -0.30 -0.38 -11.34
CA TYR A 126 -1.42 -1.03 -10.65
C TYR A 126 -2.35 -0.03 -9.97
N GLY A 127 -1.81 0.96 -9.26
CA GLY A 127 -2.62 1.98 -8.59
C GLY A 127 -3.45 2.81 -9.58
N GLN A 128 -2.88 3.17 -10.72
CA GLN A 128 -3.61 3.89 -11.78
C GLN A 128 -4.71 3.02 -12.42
N ALA A 129 -4.43 1.75 -12.67
CA ALA A 129 -5.43 0.80 -13.17
C ALA A 129 -6.60 0.64 -12.18
N LEU A 130 -6.29 0.50 -10.89
CA LEU A 130 -7.30 0.38 -9.84
C LEU A 130 -8.13 1.65 -9.68
N GLN A 131 -7.51 2.83 -9.75
CA GLN A 131 -8.22 4.10 -9.75
C GLN A 131 -9.25 4.16 -10.89
N ALA A 132 -8.84 3.81 -12.12
CA ALA A 132 -9.73 3.81 -13.27
C ALA A 132 -10.83 2.75 -13.16
N TYR A 133 -10.54 1.60 -12.56
CA TYR A 133 -11.52 0.56 -12.28
C TYR A 133 -12.61 1.06 -11.30
N ILE A 134 -12.22 1.63 -10.16
CA ILE A 134 -13.15 2.15 -9.15
C ILE A 134 -14.01 3.27 -9.76
N ALA A 135 -13.39 4.21 -10.49
CA ALA A 135 -14.12 5.30 -11.13
C ALA A 135 -15.18 4.81 -12.13
N ALA A 136 -14.88 3.75 -12.90
CA ALA A 136 -15.83 3.17 -13.85
C ALA A 136 -16.93 2.32 -13.18
N ALA A 137 -16.67 1.78 -11.99
CA ALA A 137 -17.67 1.01 -11.24
C ALA A 137 -18.69 1.90 -10.52
N LEU A 138 -18.36 3.18 -10.30
CA LEU A 138 -19.20 4.16 -9.61
C LEU A 138 -19.93 5.12 -10.56
N SER A 139 -19.65 5.04 -11.88
CA SER A 139 -20.30 5.82 -12.94
C SER A 139 -21.53 5.11 -13.49
#